data_AF-A0A1Q6Z280-F1
#
_entry.id   AF-A0A1Q6Z280-F1
#
_cell.length_a   1.000
_cell.length_b   1.000
_cell.length_c   1.000
_cell.angle_alpha   90.00
_cell.angle_beta   90.00
_cell.angle_gamma   90.00
#
_symmetry.space_group_name_H-M   'P 1'
#
loop_
_entity.id
_entity.type
_entity.pdbx_description
1 polymer ?
#
loop_
_entity_poly.entity_id
_entity_poly.type
_entity_poly.pdbx_seq_one_letter_code
_entity_poly.pdbx_strand_id
1 'polypeptide(L)' 'MNGTLLLPQYSASLHMQHVILWSNGMVMVFDDDGEQMTQYQGRFENVQKRINDVFRGVWEYGDWNKGLLSAVPL' A
#
# COMPACT_ATOMS: atom_id res chain seq x y z
N MET A 1 -14.51 20.34 -28.90
CA MET A 1 -14.94 19.43 -27.82
C MET A 1 -13.68 18.95 -27.10
N ASN A 2 -13.29 19.63 -26.02
CA ASN A 2 -12.15 19.23 -25.20
C ASN A 2 -12.66 18.27 -24.12
N GLY A 3 -12.52 16.97 -24.38
CA GLY A 3 -12.74 15.94 -23.38
C GLY A 3 -11.55 15.90 -22.42
N THR A 4 -11.50 16.84 -21.48
CA THR A 4 -10.64 16.71 -20.32
C THR A 4 -11.20 15.57 -19.50
N LEU A 5 -10.60 14.39 -19.64
CA LEU A 5 -10.76 13.29 -18.69
C LEU A 5 -10.45 13.88 -17.32
N LEU A 6 -11.50 14.16 -16.55
CA LEU A 6 -11.39 14.43 -15.13
C LEU A 6 -10.86 13.13 -14.52
N LEU A 7 -9.54 13.03 -14.39
CA LEU A 7 -8.95 12.10 -13.45
C LEU A 7 -9.64 12.38 -12.12
N PRO A 8 -10.25 11.37 -11.47
CA PRO A 8 -10.93 11.59 -10.21
C PRO A 8 -9.96 12.27 -9.27
N GLN A 9 -10.49 13.27 -8.58
CA GLN A 9 -9.84 14.30 -7.78
C GLN A 9 -9.16 13.71 -6.54
N TYR A 10 -8.23 12.75 -6.72
CA TYR A 10 -7.35 12.22 -5.67
C TYR A 10 -6.06 13.03 -5.59
N SER A 11 -6.21 14.35 -5.67
CA SER A 11 -5.16 15.33 -5.35
C SER A 11 -5.16 15.71 -3.86
N ALA A 12 -5.75 14.87 -3.01
CA ALA A 12 -5.33 14.73 -1.61
C ALA A 12 -4.12 13.78 -1.66
N SER A 13 -2.95 14.40 -1.65
CA SER A 13 -1.62 13.81 -1.45
C SER A 13 -1.59 12.30 -1.18
N LEU A 14 -1.02 11.54 -2.12
CA LEU A 14 -0.92 10.09 -2.14
C LEU A 14 0.01 9.59 -1.00
N HIS A 15 -0.48 9.61 0.25
CA HIS A 15 0.27 9.23 1.44
C HIS A 15 -0.08 7.81 1.83
N MET A 16 0.77 6.86 1.46
CA MET A 16 0.74 5.54 2.07
C MET A 16 1.17 5.66 3.53
N GLN A 17 0.28 5.28 4.44
CA GLN A 17 0.55 5.27 5.87
C GLN A 17 1.01 3.89 6.33
N HIS A 18 0.32 2.84 5.89
CA HIS A 18 0.62 1.46 6.24
C HIS A 18 0.90 0.63 5.00
N VAL A 19 2.03 -0.08 4.99
CA VAL A 19 2.37 -1.07 3.97
C VAL A 19 2.68 -2.37 4.67
N ILE A 20 1.76 -3.34 4.59
CA ILE A 20 1.81 -4.58 5.36
C ILE A 20 2.12 -5.75 4.43
N LEU A 21 3.25 -6.42 4.64
CA LEU A 21 3.58 -7.71 4.04
C LEU A 21 3.11 -8.84 4.96
N TRP A 22 2.16 -9.62 4.48
CA TRP A 22 1.64 -10.79 5.17
C TRP A 22 2.50 -12.03 4.94
N SER A 23 2.51 -12.96 5.91
CA SER A 23 3.25 -14.22 5.89
C SER A 23 2.95 -15.12 4.68
N ASN A 24 1.80 -14.93 4.02
CA ASN A 24 1.41 -15.62 2.79
C ASN A 24 1.91 -14.93 1.49
N GLY A 25 2.74 -13.89 1.61
CA GLY A 25 3.31 -13.13 0.50
C GLY A 25 2.38 -12.10 -0.13
N MET A 26 1.27 -11.77 0.54
CA MET A 26 0.35 -10.71 0.12
C MET A 26 0.72 -9.37 0.74
N VAL A 27 0.50 -8.29 0.02
CA VAL A 27 0.70 -6.93 0.49
C VAL A 27 -0.63 -6.19 0.53
N MET A 28 -0.90 -5.54 1.66
CA MET A 28 -2.00 -4.59 1.84
C MET A 28 -1.43 -3.20 2.09
N VAL A 29 -2.10 -2.18 1.54
CA VAL A 29 -1.63 -0.80 1.64
C VAL A 29 -2.81 0.08 2.01
N PHE A 30 -2.61 0.91 3.02
CA PHE A 30 -3.60 1.86 3.51
C PHE A 30 -3.06 3.28 3.47
N ASP A 31 -3.93 4.23 3.16
CA ASP A 31 -3.64 5.66 3.29
C ASP A 31 -3.78 6.15 4.73
N ASP A 32 -3.60 7.45 4.93
CA ASP A 32 -3.67 8.14 6.23
C ASP A 32 -5.07 8.17 6.83
N ASP A 33 -6.12 8.05 6.01
CA ASP A 33 -7.51 7.87 6.45
C ASP A 33 -7.83 6.40 6.80
N GLY A 34 -6.88 5.49 6.56
CA GLY A 34 -7.05 4.05 6.79
C GLY A 34 -7.86 3.35 5.69
N GLU A 35 -8.05 3.98 4.53
CA GLU A 35 -8.69 3.38 3.38
C GLU A 35 -7.71 2.51 2.59
N GLN A 36 -8.22 1.45 1.94
CA GLN A 36 -7.38 0.54 1.16
C GLN A 36 -6.99 1.15 -0.19
N MET A 37 -5.69 1.21 -0.46
CA MET A 37 -5.13 1.63 -1.74
C MET A 37 -4.97 0.43 -2.68
N THR A 38 -6.09 -0.06 -3.23
CA THR A 38 -6.17 -1.32 -4.01
C THR A 38 -5.14 -1.45 -5.14
N GLN A 39 -4.75 -0.34 -5.77
CA GLN A 39 -3.74 -0.28 -6.82
C GLN A 39 -2.32 -0.62 -6.33
N TYR A 40 -2.06 -0.65 -5.03
CA TYR A 40 -0.79 -1.07 -4.44
C TYR A 40 -0.88 -2.42 -3.71
N GLN A 41 -2.03 -3.12 -3.78
CA GLN A 41 -2.22 -4.40 -3.11
C GLN A 41 -1.99 -5.59 -4.05
N GLY A 42 -1.61 -6.73 -3.48
CA GLY A 42 -1.42 -7.98 -4.25
C GLY A 42 -0.24 -8.81 -3.78
N ARG A 43 0.19 -9.78 -4.59
CA ARG A 43 1.42 -10.55 -4.33
C ARG A 43 2.62 -9.61 -4.28
N PHE A 44 3.48 -9.77 -3.27
CA PHE A 44 4.67 -8.92 -3.04
C PHE A 44 5.51 -8.71 -4.30
N GLU A 45 5.86 -9.79 -4.99
CA GLU A 45 6.65 -9.80 -6.22
C GLU A 45 6.06 -8.93 -7.35
N ASN A 46 4.74 -8.71 -7.35
CA ASN A 46 4.04 -7.95 -8.38
C ASN A 46 3.89 -6.45 -8.03
N VAL A 47 4.02 -6.09 -6.75
CA VAL A 47 3.68 -4.73 -6.28
C VAL A 47 4.83 -4.01 -5.59
N GLN A 48 5.86 -4.72 -5.13
CA GLN A 48 6.99 -4.18 -4.37
C GLN A 48 7.63 -2.98 -5.07
N LYS A 49 7.95 -3.09 -6.36
CA LYS A 49 8.59 -2.00 -7.11
C LYS A 49 7.72 -0.74 -7.11
N ARG A 50 6.43 -0.90 -7.44
CA ARG A 50 5.48 0.23 -7.53
C ARG A 50 5.29 0.91 -6.18
N ILE A 51 5.30 0.15 -5.08
CA ILE A 51 5.27 0.70 -3.72
C ILE A 51 6.57 1.44 -3.42
N ASN A 52 7.72 0.80 -3.63
CA ASN A 52 9.04 1.38 -3.34
C ASN A 52 9.36 2.63 -4.18
N ASP A 53 8.73 2.81 -5.33
CA ASP A 53 8.89 4.04 -6.12
C ASP A 53 8.31 5.27 -5.37
N VAL A 54 7.32 5.07 -4.47
CA VAL A 54 6.56 6.14 -3.79
C VAL A 54 6.72 6.13 -2.26
N PHE A 55 6.64 4.96 -1.62
CA PHE A 55 6.71 4.80 -0.17
C PHE A 55 8.14 4.95 0.32
N ARG A 56 8.30 5.74 1.39
CA ARG A 56 9.59 5.96 2.07
C ARG A 56 9.54 5.56 3.55
N GLY A 57 8.42 4.98 3.98
CA GLY A 57 8.22 4.52 5.35
C GLY A 57 8.74 3.11 5.59
N VAL A 58 8.44 2.60 6.78
CA VAL A 58 8.81 1.26 7.22
C VAL A 58 7.69 0.30 6.82
N TRP A 59 8.04 -0.84 6.26
CA TRP A 59 7.06 -1.89 6.00
C TRP A 59 6.68 -2.59 7.29
N GLU A 60 5.44 -3.01 7.39
CA GLU A 60 4.96 -3.85 8.47
C GLU A 60 4.93 -5.30 8.02
N TYR A 61 5.12 -6.21 8.96
CA TYR A 61 4.97 -7.64 8.74
C TYR A 61 3.81 -8.17 9.56
N GLY A 62 2.92 -8.91 8.90
CA GLY A 62 1.76 -9.54 9.53
C GLY A 62 1.77 -11.05 9.37
N ASP A 63 1.29 -11.77 10.39
CA ASP A 63 1.05 -13.21 10.32
C ASP A 63 -0.33 -13.53 10.92
N TRP A 64 -1.31 -13.76 10.05
CA TRP A 64 -2.70 -14.08 10.43
C TRP A 64 -2.78 -15.31 11.33
N ASN A 65 -1.95 -16.33 11.07
CA ASN A 65 -1.99 -17.59 11.82
C ASN A 65 -1.51 -17.43 13.26
N LYS A 66 -0.76 -16.36 13.54
CA LYS A 66 -0.21 -16.05 14.87
C LYS A 66 -0.87 -14.83 15.52
N GLY A 67 -1.79 -14.15 14.82
CA GLY A 67 -2.36 -12.89 15.27
C GLY A 67 -1.31 -11.79 15.47
N LEU A 68 -0.25 -11.78 14.65
CA LEU A 68 0.87 -10.86 14.76
C LEU A 68 0.78 -9.74 13.72
N LEU A 69 1.03 -8.50 14.14
CA LEU A 69 1.38 -7.37 13.28
C LEU A 69 2.52 -6.59 13.94
N SER A 70 3.61 -6.38 13.22
CA SER A 70 4.82 -5.70 13.72
C SER A 70 5.45 -4.82 12.65
N ALA A 71 5.88 -3.61 13.00
CA ALA A 71 6.70 -2.78 12.10
C ALA A 71 8.08 -3.43 11.89
N VAL A 72 8.50 -3.60 10.65
CA VAL A 72 9.78 -4.24 10.28
C VAL A 72 10.63 -3.29 9.43
N PRO A 73 11.82 -2.90 9.90
CA PRO A 73 12.77 -2.21 9.04
C PRO A 73 13.23 -3.19 7.94
N LEU A 74 12.82 -2.96 6.69
CA LEU A 74 13.32 -3.65 5.50
C LEU A 74 14.60 -2.99 4.98
#